data_AF-A0AAD7IW96-F1
#
_entry.id   AF-A0AAD7IW96-F1
#
_cell.length_a   1.000
_cell.length_b   1.000
_cell.length_c   1.000
_cell.angle_alpha   90.00
_cell.angle_beta   90.00
_cell.angle_gamma   90.00
#
_symmetry.space_group_name_H-M   'P 1'
#
loop_
_entity.id
_entity.type
_entity.pdbx_description
1 polymer ?
#
loop_
_entity_poly.entity_id
_entity_poly.type
_entity_poly.pdbx_seq_one_letter_code
_entity_poly.pdbx_strand_id
1 'polypeptide(L)'
;MATIINLLYNHPQSRAPRGSPEFSLHFSPPDISSPRDINCARPALSTWALQIVGPELRRQTWELTQNDPSDPTDTTQLRASTNGRAKNVRLATWDAFGPISIPRIASTYKRRARGLWYVTECCGAPTMNGVTVLRKRRPHNMVQVGAISCLTLSRNRYASGYLALPLAVWQFACRTHVDEKRAFSRFGFTVHDTTARACLDSLTDSSMAELRTSVAEGIANETMYWQLVLDNCQ
;
A
#
# COMPACT_ATOMS: atom_id res chain seq x y z
N MET A 1 -2.52 -0.44 -35.23
CA MET A 1 -2.16 -1.63 -34.42
C MET A 1 -3.25 -2.05 -33.44
N ALA A 2 -3.80 -1.15 -32.61
CA ALA A 2 -4.84 -1.50 -31.63
C ALA A 2 -6.08 -2.20 -32.25
N THR A 3 -6.52 -1.76 -33.43
CA THR A 3 -7.64 -2.36 -34.18
C THR A 3 -7.35 -3.81 -34.58
N ILE A 4 -6.12 -4.12 -34.99
CA ILE A 4 -5.72 -5.47 -35.45
C ILE A 4 -5.69 -6.44 -34.27
N ILE A 5 -5.10 -6.02 -33.14
CA ILE A 5 -5.05 -6.83 -31.92
C ILE A 5 -6.48 -7.15 -31.44
N ASN A 6 -7.37 -6.16 -31.46
CA ASN A 6 -8.75 -6.35 -31.03
C ASN A 6 -9.53 -7.30 -31.96
N LEU A 7 -9.32 -7.19 -33.27
CA LEU A 7 -9.91 -8.10 -34.26
C LEU A 7 -9.38 -9.53 -34.08
N LEU A 8 -8.06 -9.71 -33.95
CA LEU A 8 -7.43 -11.01 -33.71
C LEU A 8 -7.93 -11.64 -32.41
N TYR A 9 -7.95 -10.88 -31.31
CA TYR A 9 -8.35 -11.40 -30.01
C TYR A 9 -9.81 -11.87 -30.00
N ASN A 10 -10.73 -11.10 -30.60
CA ASN A 10 -12.16 -11.42 -30.60
C ASN A 10 -12.58 -12.39 -31.71
N HIS A 11 -11.73 -12.68 -32.69
CA HIS A 11 -12.06 -13.62 -33.76
C HIS A 11 -12.43 -15.01 -33.19
N PRO A 12 -13.49 -15.68 -33.68
CA PRO A 12 -13.90 -16.98 -33.16
C PRO A 12 -12.79 -18.05 -33.22
N GLN A 13 -11.99 -18.04 -34.29
CA GLN A 13 -10.91 -19.00 -34.50
C GLN A 13 -9.64 -18.70 -33.71
N SER A 14 -9.55 -17.55 -33.02
CA SER A 14 -8.39 -17.26 -32.18
C SER A 14 -8.40 -18.05 -30.86
N ARG A 15 -9.55 -18.61 -30.50
CA ARG A 15 -9.72 -19.41 -29.28
C ARG A 15 -9.30 -20.86 -29.55
N ALA A 16 -8.54 -21.43 -28.63
CA ALA A 16 -8.26 -22.86 -28.65
C ALA A 16 -9.55 -23.69 -28.51
N PRO A 17 -9.69 -24.83 -29.21
CA PRO A 17 -10.77 -25.78 -28.99
C PRO A 17 -10.76 -26.30 -27.54
N ARG A 18 -11.93 -26.60 -26.95
CA ARG A 18 -12.05 -27.03 -25.54
C ARG A 18 -11.26 -28.29 -25.16
N GLY A 19 -10.96 -29.17 -26.14
CA GLY A 19 -10.15 -30.36 -25.93
C GLY A 19 -8.66 -30.18 -26.23
N SER A 20 -8.23 -28.99 -26.65
CA SER A 20 -6.82 -28.70 -26.93
C SER A 20 -6.07 -28.44 -25.62
N PRO A 21 -4.81 -28.91 -25.48
CA PRO A 21 -3.96 -28.51 -24.36
C PRO A 21 -3.75 -26.99 -24.28
N GLU A 22 -3.89 -26.27 -25.40
CA GLU A 22 -3.77 -24.82 -25.43
C GLU A 22 -4.95 -24.08 -24.79
N PHE A 23 -6.08 -24.76 -24.55
CA PHE A 23 -7.25 -24.13 -23.94
C PHE A 23 -6.97 -23.61 -22.53
N SER A 24 -6.12 -24.29 -21.77
CA SER A 24 -5.70 -23.87 -20.42
C SER A 24 -4.55 -22.87 -20.43
N LEU A 25 -3.97 -22.54 -21.58
CA LEU A 25 -2.79 -21.66 -21.65
C LEU A 25 -3.11 -20.16 -21.57
N HIS A 26 -4.37 -19.80 -21.34
CA HIS A 26 -4.76 -18.41 -21.14
C HIS A 26 -4.11 -17.83 -19.88
N PHE A 27 -3.37 -16.72 -20.06
CA PHE A 27 -2.66 -16.06 -18.96
C PHE A 27 -1.64 -16.98 -18.26
N SER A 28 -1.04 -17.90 -19.02
CA SER A 28 0.01 -18.76 -18.49
C SER A 28 1.26 -17.94 -18.14
N PRO A 29 1.94 -18.26 -17.03
CA PRO A 29 3.14 -17.55 -16.67
C PRO A 29 4.34 -17.92 -17.59
N PRO A 30 5.35 -17.05 -17.69
CA PRO A 30 6.44 -17.20 -18.66
C PRO A 30 7.34 -18.42 -18.44
N ASP A 31 7.46 -18.90 -17.21
CA ASP A 31 8.20 -20.13 -16.87
C ASP A 31 7.48 -21.40 -17.35
N ILE A 32 6.18 -21.31 -17.61
CA ILE A 32 5.35 -22.41 -18.12
C ILE A 32 5.26 -22.38 -19.65
N SER A 33 5.20 -21.19 -20.26
CA SER A 33 5.00 -21.06 -21.71
C SER A 33 5.54 -19.76 -22.31
N SER A 34 6.23 -19.88 -23.45
CA SER A 34 6.49 -18.73 -24.34
C SER A 34 5.24 -18.45 -25.19
N PRO A 35 4.82 -17.18 -25.38
CA PRO A 35 3.70 -16.86 -26.25
C PRO A 35 3.91 -17.31 -27.70
N ARG A 36 5.17 -17.50 -28.12
CA ARG A 36 5.54 -17.97 -29.47
C ARG A 36 5.23 -19.45 -29.69
N ASP A 37 5.12 -20.21 -28.61
CA ASP A 37 4.92 -21.66 -28.67
C ASP A 37 3.41 -22.02 -28.61
N ILE A 38 2.54 -21.01 -28.50
CA ILE A 38 1.09 -21.15 -28.45
C ILE A 38 0.52 -20.86 -29.84
N ASN A 39 -0.08 -21.87 -30.47
CA ASN A 39 -0.59 -21.74 -31.84
C ASN A 39 -1.84 -20.86 -31.90
N CYS A 40 -2.72 -20.94 -30.90
CA CYS A 40 -3.95 -20.16 -30.86
C CYS A 40 -3.68 -18.71 -30.42
N ALA A 41 -4.10 -17.76 -31.26
CA ALA A 41 -3.80 -16.34 -31.05
C ALA A 41 -4.33 -15.77 -29.73
N ARG A 42 -5.51 -16.20 -29.23
CA ARG A 42 -6.07 -15.65 -27.98
C ARG A 42 -5.25 -16.02 -26.73
N PRO A 43 -4.97 -17.31 -26.44
CA PRO A 43 -4.10 -17.67 -25.32
C PRO A 43 -2.68 -17.09 -25.51
N ALA A 44 -2.13 -17.07 -26.72
CA ALA A 44 -0.85 -16.44 -27.01
C ALA A 44 -0.82 -14.94 -26.63
N LEU A 45 -1.82 -14.17 -27.10
CA LEU A 45 -1.95 -12.74 -26.81
C LEU A 45 -2.21 -12.47 -25.32
N SER A 46 -3.04 -13.27 -24.65
CA SER A 46 -3.28 -13.16 -23.20
C SER A 46 -1.99 -13.36 -22.40
N THR A 47 -1.22 -14.40 -22.73
CA THR A 47 0.05 -14.73 -22.07
C THR A 47 1.11 -13.68 -22.36
N TRP A 48 1.23 -13.21 -23.61
CA TRP A 48 2.09 -12.09 -23.97
C TRP A 48 1.75 -10.81 -23.18
N ALA A 49 0.47 -10.46 -23.09
CA ALA A 49 0.03 -9.29 -22.34
C ALA A 49 0.39 -9.41 -20.85
N LEU A 50 0.19 -10.58 -20.24
CA LEU A 50 0.59 -10.82 -18.85
C LEU A 50 2.10 -10.67 -18.65
N GLN A 51 2.91 -11.15 -19.59
CA GLN A 51 4.37 -11.03 -19.56
C GLN A 51 4.87 -9.59 -19.66
N ILE A 52 4.09 -8.68 -20.26
CA ILE A 52 4.37 -7.25 -20.27
C ILE A 52 3.90 -6.58 -18.97
N VAL A 53 2.67 -6.89 -18.56
CA VAL A 53 2.03 -6.24 -17.40
C VAL A 53 2.74 -6.62 -16.09
N GLY A 54 3.10 -7.89 -15.90
CA GLY A 54 3.71 -8.38 -14.65
C GLY A 54 4.96 -7.60 -14.22
N PRO A 55 5.99 -7.47 -15.08
CA PRO A 55 7.17 -6.65 -14.79
C PRO A 55 6.85 -5.18 -14.48
N GLU A 56 5.89 -4.59 -15.18
CA GLU A 56 5.47 -3.22 -14.94
C GLU A 56 4.80 -3.05 -13.57
N LEU A 57 3.92 -3.97 -13.17
CA LEU A 57 3.32 -3.97 -11.82
C LEU A 57 4.39 -4.12 -10.73
N ARG A 58 5.40 -4.97 -10.96
CA ARG A 58 6.54 -5.15 -10.06
C ARG A 58 7.35 -3.86 -9.94
N ARG A 59 7.57 -3.15 -11.05
CA ARG A 59 8.26 -1.85 -11.10
C ARG A 59 7.48 -0.79 -10.31
N GLN A 60 6.18 -0.64 -10.57
CA GLN A 60 5.32 0.31 -9.83
C GLN A 60 5.27 0.01 -8.33
N THR A 61 5.19 -1.27 -7.95
CA THR A 61 5.24 -1.66 -6.53
C THR A 61 6.56 -1.26 -5.89
N TRP A 62 7.69 -1.43 -6.60
CA TRP A 62 9.00 -0.99 -6.13
C TRP A 62 9.08 0.53 -5.99
N GLU A 63 8.56 1.31 -6.95
CA GLU A 63 8.56 2.77 -6.87
C GLU A 63 7.81 3.27 -5.63
N LEU A 64 6.69 2.65 -5.27
CA LEU A 64 5.97 2.96 -4.02
C LEU A 64 6.81 2.69 -2.76
N THR A 65 7.86 1.87 -2.82
CA THR A 65 8.76 1.67 -1.67
C THR A 65 9.78 2.81 -1.47
N GLN A 66 9.83 3.73 -2.44
CA GLN A 66 10.75 4.85 -2.48
C GLN A 66 9.98 6.16 -2.29
N ASN A 67 10.61 7.13 -1.64
CA ASN A 67 10.06 8.47 -1.50
C ASN A 67 9.80 9.07 -2.88
N ASP A 68 8.73 9.86 -2.99
CA ASP A 68 8.41 10.50 -4.25
C ASP A 68 9.36 11.69 -4.50
N PRO A 69 10.14 11.70 -5.59
CA PRO A 69 10.97 12.85 -5.92
C PRO A 69 10.14 14.10 -6.25
N SER A 70 8.86 13.94 -6.63
CA SER A 70 7.95 15.04 -6.97
C SER A 70 7.09 15.53 -5.81
N ASP A 71 7.06 14.80 -4.69
CA ASP A 71 6.33 15.18 -3.48
C ASP A 71 7.22 14.96 -2.25
N PRO A 72 7.92 16.01 -1.77
CA PRO A 72 8.77 15.92 -0.58
C PRO A 72 8.02 15.49 0.68
N THR A 73 6.68 15.58 0.68
CA THR A 73 5.85 15.15 1.81
C THR A 73 5.53 13.65 1.77
N ASP A 74 5.70 12.99 0.62
CA ASP A 74 5.51 11.54 0.46
C ASP A 74 6.67 10.76 1.08
N THR A 75 6.52 10.48 2.37
CA THR A 75 7.51 9.79 3.19
C THR A 75 7.13 8.34 3.36
N THR A 76 7.54 7.55 2.37
CA THR A 76 7.23 6.11 2.29
C THR A 76 7.87 5.30 3.40
N GLN A 77 9.00 5.77 3.93
CA GLN A 77 9.75 5.12 5.00
C GLN A 77 9.70 5.97 6.28
N LEU A 78 8.69 5.71 7.12
CA LEU A 78 8.61 6.26 8.47
C LEU A 78 9.27 5.29 9.45
N ARG A 79 10.22 5.78 10.25
CA ARG A 79 10.87 4.97 11.28
C ARG A 79 10.32 5.22 12.66
N ALA A 80 10.24 4.14 13.42
CA ALA A 80 9.91 4.15 14.83
C ALA A 80 11.08 4.63 15.72
N SER A 81 12.32 4.67 15.22
CA SER A 81 13.49 5.05 16.03
C SER A 81 14.64 5.57 15.17
N THR A 82 15.44 6.45 15.76
CA THR A 82 16.69 7.00 15.23
C THR A 82 17.90 6.07 15.40
N ASN A 83 17.78 4.99 16.20
CA ASN A 83 18.88 4.08 16.56
C ASN A 83 19.34 3.15 15.43
N GLY A 84 19.22 3.56 14.17
CA GLY A 84 19.54 2.76 12.99
C GLY A 84 20.77 3.25 12.23
N ARG A 85 21.37 2.36 11.44
CA ARG A 85 22.53 2.65 10.57
C ARG A 85 22.24 3.60 9.39
N ALA A 86 20.97 3.92 9.12
CA ALA A 86 20.58 4.72 7.96
C ALA A 86 20.53 6.21 8.34
N LYS A 87 21.30 7.03 7.61
CA LYS A 87 21.30 8.49 7.74
C LYS A 87 20.14 9.07 6.91
N ASN A 88 19.55 10.18 7.37
CA ASN A 88 18.46 10.91 6.68
C ASN A 88 17.12 10.16 6.57
N VAL A 89 16.65 9.51 7.65
CA VAL A 89 15.32 8.87 7.67
C VAL A 89 14.35 9.69 8.51
N ARG A 90 13.12 9.88 8.02
CA ARG A 90 12.07 10.60 8.75
C ARG A 90 11.56 9.75 9.91
N LEU A 91 11.63 10.32 11.11
CA LEU A 91 11.09 9.73 12.32
C LEU A 91 9.55 9.83 12.31
N ALA A 92 8.88 8.85 12.88
CA ALA A 92 7.45 8.88 13.10
C ALA A 92 7.12 9.91 14.19
N THR A 93 6.56 11.04 13.77
CA THR A 93 6.03 12.12 14.61
C THR A 93 4.55 12.32 14.32
N TRP A 94 3.85 13.06 15.18
CA TRP A 94 2.45 13.42 14.93
C TRP A 94 2.28 14.26 13.66
N ASP A 95 3.25 15.12 13.34
CA ASP A 95 3.29 15.84 12.07
C ASP A 95 3.38 14.90 10.85
N ALA A 96 4.14 13.81 10.96
CA ALA A 96 4.22 12.81 9.89
C ALA A 96 2.93 11.98 9.77
N PHE A 97 2.24 11.73 10.89
CA PHE A 97 1.01 10.92 10.94
C PHE A 97 -0.26 11.70 10.60
N GLY A 98 -0.37 12.94 11.06
CA GLY A 98 -1.58 13.76 10.97
C GLY A 98 -2.16 13.90 9.55
N PRO A 99 -1.31 14.07 8.51
CA PRO A 99 -1.79 14.18 7.13
C PRO A 99 -2.18 12.83 6.51
N ILE A 100 -1.90 11.69 7.16
CA ILE A 100 -2.20 10.37 6.62
C ILE A 100 -3.71 10.14 6.65
N SER A 101 -4.29 9.87 5.48
CA SER A 101 -5.69 9.49 5.34
C SER A 101 -5.85 8.51 4.18
N ILE A 102 -6.88 7.66 4.24
CA ILE A 102 -7.18 6.71 3.16
C ILE A 102 -7.36 7.43 1.80
N PRO A 103 -8.08 8.56 1.69
CA PRO A 103 -8.19 9.30 0.43
C PRO A 103 -6.84 9.79 -0.10
N ARG A 104 -5.94 10.28 0.77
CA ARG A 104 -4.59 10.72 0.38
C ARG A 104 -3.73 9.55 -0.09
N ILE A 105 -3.74 8.42 0.62
CA ILE A 105 -3.00 7.22 0.17
C ILE A 105 -3.55 6.75 -1.17
N ALA A 106 -4.88 6.72 -1.35
CA ALA A 106 -5.50 6.35 -2.61
C ALA A 106 -5.10 7.28 -3.76
N SER A 107 -5.04 8.61 -3.54
CA SER A 107 -4.62 9.55 -4.57
C SER A 107 -3.14 9.36 -4.94
N THR A 108 -2.27 9.12 -3.96
CA THR A 108 -0.86 8.76 -4.19
C THR A 108 -0.74 7.49 -5.02
N TYR A 109 -1.46 6.41 -4.68
CA TYR A 109 -1.43 5.16 -5.44
C TYR A 109 -1.97 5.31 -6.86
N LYS A 110 -3.07 6.03 -7.05
CA LYS A 110 -3.58 6.37 -8.39
C LYS A 110 -2.57 7.15 -9.21
N ARG A 111 -1.82 8.07 -8.59
CA ARG A 111 -0.83 8.90 -9.29
C ARG A 111 0.43 8.10 -9.65
N ARG A 112 1.00 7.38 -8.69
CA ARG A 112 2.32 6.73 -8.79
C ARG A 112 2.26 5.29 -9.33
N ALA A 113 1.16 4.57 -9.14
CA ALA A 113 1.03 3.15 -9.48
C ALA A 113 -0.28 2.86 -10.22
N ARG A 114 -0.50 3.53 -11.36
CA ARG A 114 -1.75 3.46 -12.15
C ARG A 114 -2.13 2.06 -12.58
N GLY A 115 -1.15 1.26 -13.03
CA GLY A 115 -1.38 -0.11 -13.48
C GLY A 115 -1.78 -1.00 -12.31
N LEU A 116 -1.09 -0.88 -11.18
CA LEU A 116 -1.41 -1.61 -9.96
C LEU A 116 -2.78 -1.19 -9.39
N TRP A 117 -3.10 0.10 -9.42
CA TRP A 117 -4.42 0.60 -9.06
C TRP A 117 -5.50 -0.04 -9.93
N TYR A 118 -5.33 -0.02 -11.26
CA TYR A 118 -6.29 -0.61 -12.18
C TYR A 118 -6.50 -2.11 -11.94
N VAL A 119 -5.42 -2.89 -11.81
CA VAL A 119 -5.53 -4.34 -11.59
C VAL A 119 -6.22 -4.66 -10.26
N THR A 120 -5.88 -3.92 -9.19
CA THR A 120 -6.56 -4.11 -7.91
C THR A 120 -8.02 -3.65 -7.95
N GLU A 121 -8.38 -2.67 -8.80
CA GLU A 121 -9.76 -2.30 -9.08
C GLU A 121 -10.52 -3.44 -9.74
N CYS A 122 -9.95 -4.05 -10.79
CA CYS A 122 -10.56 -5.19 -11.47
C CYS A 122 -10.84 -6.37 -10.54
N CYS A 123 -10.00 -6.59 -9.51
CA CYS A 123 -10.18 -7.66 -8.53
C CYS A 123 -11.12 -7.29 -7.38
N GLY A 124 -11.19 -6.02 -7.00
CA GLY A 124 -11.86 -5.57 -5.77
C GLY A 124 -13.18 -4.82 -5.99
N ALA A 125 -13.39 -4.26 -7.18
CA ALA A 125 -14.52 -3.40 -7.48
C ALA A 125 -15.71 -4.22 -8.04
N PRO A 126 -16.85 -4.24 -7.36
CA PRO A 126 -18.04 -4.90 -7.89
C PRO A 126 -18.57 -4.10 -9.09
N THR A 127 -18.97 -4.81 -10.14
CA THR A 127 -19.59 -4.21 -11.32
C THR A 127 -21.06 -4.61 -11.38
N MET A 128 -21.91 -3.68 -11.80
CA MET A 128 -23.31 -3.91 -12.12
C MET A 128 -23.55 -3.34 -13.51
N ASN A 129 -23.98 -4.19 -14.44
CA ASN A 129 -24.17 -3.82 -15.86
C ASN A 129 -22.91 -3.18 -16.49
N GLY A 130 -21.73 -3.68 -16.15
CA GLY A 130 -20.44 -3.16 -16.65
C GLY A 130 -19.98 -1.85 -16.00
N VAL A 131 -20.76 -1.28 -15.09
CA VAL A 131 -20.39 -0.06 -14.36
C VAL A 131 -19.90 -0.41 -12.96
N THR A 132 -18.77 0.17 -12.55
CA THR A 132 -18.23 0.01 -11.20
C THR A 132 -19.15 0.63 -10.15
N VAL A 133 -19.57 -0.16 -9.16
CA VAL A 133 -20.44 0.27 -8.07
C VAL A 133 -19.63 0.54 -6.80
N LEU A 134 -19.82 1.72 -6.21
CA LEU A 134 -19.24 2.04 -4.91
C LEU A 134 -20.13 1.52 -3.76
N ARG A 135 -19.66 0.52 -3.02
CA ARG A 135 -20.37 -0.01 -1.85
C ARG A 135 -20.16 0.89 -0.63
N LYS A 136 -21.24 1.15 0.12
CA LYS A 136 -21.21 1.96 1.36
C LYS A 136 -20.36 1.35 2.48
N ARG A 137 -20.47 0.03 2.73
CA ARG A 137 -19.80 -0.66 3.85
C ARG A 137 -18.35 -1.07 3.57
N ARG A 138 -18.05 -1.42 2.31
CA ARG A 138 -16.70 -1.84 1.87
C ARG A 138 -16.37 -1.15 0.55
N PRO A 139 -16.03 0.15 0.59
CA PRO A 139 -15.61 0.89 -0.60
C PRO A 139 -14.41 0.21 -1.26
N HIS A 140 -14.44 0.00 -2.58
CA HIS A 140 -13.38 -0.72 -3.29
C HIS A 140 -12.04 0.02 -3.24
N ASN A 141 -12.06 1.35 -3.23
CA ASN A 141 -10.86 2.17 -3.03
C ASN A 141 -10.13 1.86 -1.71
N MET A 142 -10.86 1.59 -0.62
CA MET A 142 -10.25 1.19 0.65
C MET A 142 -9.63 -0.21 0.56
N VAL A 143 -10.29 -1.13 -0.15
CA VAL A 143 -9.74 -2.47 -0.41
C VAL A 143 -8.45 -2.39 -1.24
N GLN A 144 -8.43 -1.56 -2.27
CA GLN A 144 -7.25 -1.33 -3.10
C GLN A 144 -6.10 -0.72 -2.29
N VAL A 145 -6.37 0.29 -1.45
CA VAL A 145 -5.36 0.86 -0.56
C VAL A 145 -4.76 -0.21 0.34
N GLY A 146 -5.58 -1.04 1.00
CA GLY A 146 -5.09 -2.14 1.83
C GLY A 146 -4.23 -3.16 1.06
N ALA A 147 -4.70 -3.58 -0.12
CA ALA A 147 -3.99 -4.54 -0.96
C ALA A 147 -2.64 -3.98 -1.47
N ILE A 148 -2.61 -2.74 -1.96
CA ILE A 148 -1.39 -2.09 -2.44
C ILE A 148 -0.42 -1.84 -1.29
N SER A 149 -0.89 -1.36 -0.14
CA SER A 149 -0.04 -1.19 1.05
C SER A 149 0.59 -2.51 1.49
N CYS A 150 -0.15 -3.62 1.43
CA CYS A 150 0.36 -4.95 1.72
C CYS A 150 1.49 -5.37 0.77
N LEU A 151 1.30 -5.15 -0.54
CA LEU A 151 2.32 -5.44 -1.55
C LEU A 151 3.56 -4.56 -1.38
N THR A 152 3.38 -3.26 -1.08
CA THR A 152 4.47 -2.32 -0.83
C THR A 152 5.30 -2.73 0.38
N LEU A 153 4.65 -3.06 1.52
CA LEU A 153 5.36 -3.51 2.73
C LEU A 153 6.07 -4.85 2.50
N SER A 154 5.40 -5.78 1.81
CA SER A 154 5.99 -7.08 1.47
C SER A 154 7.23 -6.94 0.58
N ARG A 155 7.25 -5.93 -0.29
CA ARG A 155 8.40 -5.64 -1.16
C ARG A 155 9.56 -4.98 -0.41
N ASN A 156 9.25 -4.09 0.52
CA ASN A 156 10.23 -3.43 1.37
C ASN A 156 9.64 -3.23 2.77
N ARG A 157 10.15 -3.98 3.76
CA ARG A 157 9.71 -3.88 5.16
C ARG A 157 9.86 -2.49 5.78
N TYR A 158 10.66 -1.62 5.19
CA TYR A 158 10.86 -0.25 5.64
C TYR A 158 9.89 0.74 5.00
N ALA A 159 9.17 0.36 3.95
CA ALA A 159 8.15 1.19 3.30
C ALA A 159 6.81 1.16 4.09
N SER A 160 6.91 1.46 5.38
CA SER A 160 5.80 1.36 6.34
C SER A 160 4.99 2.64 6.50
N GLY A 161 5.38 3.73 5.85
CA GLY A 161 4.82 5.08 6.03
C GLY A 161 3.43 5.29 5.44
N TYR A 162 2.94 4.38 4.61
CA TYR A 162 1.55 4.39 4.13
C TYR A 162 0.60 3.86 5.20
N LEU A 163 -0.07 2.73 4.96
CA LEU A 163 -1.06 2.20 5.89
C LEU A 163 -0.46 1.33 7.01
N ALA A 164 0.69 0.69 6.76
CA ALA A 164 1.19 -0.38 7.62
C ALA A 164 1.55 0.06 9.06
N LEU A 165 2.25 1.19 9.20
CA LEU A 165 2.62 1.73 10.52
C LEU A 165 1.42 2.35 11.24
N PRO A 166 0.58 3.21 10.61
CA PRO A 166 -0.65 3.71 11.23
C PRO A 166 -1.61 2.60 11.65
N LEU A 167 -1.77 1.56 10.83
CA LEU A 167 -2.64 0.44 11.16
C LEU A 167 -2.12 -0.37 12.36
N ALA A 168 -0.80 -0.51 12.51
CA ALA A 168 -0.20 -1.15 13.68
C ALA A 168 -0.41 -0.33 14.96
N VAL A 169 -0.27 1.01 14.88
CA VAL A 169 -0.58 1.93 15.98
C VAL A 169 -2.07 1.85 16.35
N TRP A 170 -2.95 1.80 15.35
CA TRP A 170 -4.39 1.62 15.57
C TRP A 170 -4.72 0.28 16.25
N GLN A 171 -4.11 -0.83 15.81
CA GLN A 171 -4.25 -2.14 16.48
C GLN A 171 -3.75 -2.11 17.92
N PHE A 172 -2.70 -1.35 18.21
CA PHE A 172 -2.26 -1.13 19.59
C PHE A 172 -3.32 -0.39 20.41
N ALA A 173 -3.83 0.73 19.89
CA ALA A 173 -4.86 1.53 20.55
C ALA A 173 -6.16 0.75 20.81
N CYS A 174 -6.55 -0.13 19.88
CA CYS A 174 -7.72 -1.00 20.02
C CYS A 174 -7.48 -2.22 20.93
N ARG A 175 -6.30 -2.35 21.56
CA ARG A 175 -5.92 -3.51 22.39
C ARG A 175 -6.13 -4.84 21.66
N THR A 176 -5.88 -4.86 20.34
CA THR A 176 -5.99 -6.07 19.52
C THR A 176 -5.10 -7.19 20.08
N HIS A 177 -5.59 -8.43 20.03
CA HIS A 177 -4.88 -9.58 20.56
C HIS A 177 -3.48 -9.74 19.91
N VAL A 178 -2.49 -10.16 20.69
CA VAL A 178 -1.10 -10.27 20.23
C VAL A 178 -0.95 -11.21 19.02
N ASP A 179 -1.72 -12.29 18.98
CA ASP A 179 -1.65 -13.24 17.87
C ASP A 179 -2.26 -12.69 16.58
N GLU A 180 -3.28 -11.83 16.69
CA GLU A 180 -3.84 -11.14 15.53
C GLU A 180 -2.83 -10.15 14.97
N LYS A 181 -2.19 -9.33 15.83
CA LYS A 181 -1.10 -8.44 15.42
C LYS A 181 0.04 -9.19 14.73
N ARG A 182 0.44 -10.35 15.27
CA ARG A 182 1.46 -11.23 14.68
C ARG A 182 1.02 -11.77 13.32
N ALA A 183 -0.22 -12.20 13.17
CA ALA A 183 -0.75 -12.70 11.90
C ALA A 183 -0.78 -11.60 10.83
N PHE A 184 -1.33 -10.42 11.14
CA PHE A 184 -1.37 -9.29 10.21
C PHE A 184 0.03 -8.80 9.82
N SER A 185 0.99 -8.83 10.74
CA SER A 185 2.37 -8.50 10.41
C SER A 185 3.01 -9.50 9.45
N ARG A 186 2.76 -10.81 9.65
CA ARG A 186 3.26 -11.86 8.75
C ARG A 186 2.61 -11.83 7.37
N PHE A 187 1.34 -11.42 7.28
CA PHE A 187 0.66 -11.20 6.01
C PHE A 187 1.13 -9.94 5.29
N GLY A 188 1.92 -9.08 5.93
CA GLY A 188 2.41 -7.83 5.35
C GLY A 188 1.40 -6.68 5.43
N PHE A 189 0.33 -6.79 6.23
CA PHE A 189 -0.65 -5.70 6.41
C PHE A 189 -0.18 -4.64 7.40
N THR A 190 0.56 -5.04 8.43
CA THR A 190 1.02 -4.16 9.50
C THR A 190 2.50 -4.38 9.81
N VAL A 191 3.13 -3.40 10.46
CA VAL A 191 4.47 -3.62 11.04
C VAL A 191 4.37 -4.50 12.29
N HIS A 192 5.51 -5.02 12.74
CA HIS A 192 5.57 -5.80 13.96
C HIS A 192 5.22 -4.95 15.20
N ASP A 193 4.63 -5.58 16.22
CA ASP A 193 4.16 -4.92 17.46
C ASP A 193 5.30 -4.23 18.23
N THR A 194 6.55 -4.71 18.12
CA THR A 194 7.72 -4.00 18.67
C THR A 194 8.02 -2.70 17.92
N THR A 195 7.84 -2.67 16.60
CA THR A 195 7.96 -1.45 15.79
C THR A 195 6.83 -0.47 16.11
N ALA A 196 5.61 -0.97 16.33
CA ALA A 196 4.49 -0.13 16.76
C ALA A 196 4.75 0.51 18.13
N ARG A 197 5.25 -0.24 19.12
CA ARG A 197 5.63 0.32 20.44
C ARG A 197 6.73 1.36 20.33
N ALA A 198 7.82 1.06 19.64
CA ALA A 198 8.89 2.04 19.43
C ALA A 198 8.39 3.31 18.71
N CYS A 199 7.41 3.16 17.80
CA CYS A 199 6.78 4.29 17.14
C CYS A 199 5.98 5.13 18.13
N LEU A 200 5.24 4.50 19.05
CA LEU A 200 4.52 5.19 20.11
C LEU A 200 5.48 5.94 21.03
N ASP A 201 6.60 5.32 21.44
CA ASP A 201 7.63 6.00 22.23
C ASP A 201 8.13 7.26 21.51
N SER A 202 8.42 7.14 20.21
CA SER A 202 8.82 8.27 19.36
C SER A 202 7.75 9.37 19.26
N LEU A 203 6.48 9.00 19.14
CA LEU A 203 5.36 9.94 19.12
C LEU A 203 5.24 10.67 20.47
N THR A 204 5.38 9.95 21.58
CA THR A 204 5.36 10.49 22.94
C THR A 204 6.54 11.44 23.17
N ASP A 205 7.75 11.05 22.78
CA ASP A 205 8.95 11.89 22.89
C ASP A 205 8.81 13.19 22.10
N SER A 206 8.25 13.12 20.88
CA SER A 206 7.94 14.30 20.07
C SER A 206 6.95 15.24 20.77
N SER A 207 5.83 14.71 21.28
CA SER A 207 4.85 15.50 22.02
C SER A 207 5.40 16.09 23.31
N MET A 208 6.24 15.35 24.04
CA MET A 208 6.88 15.84 25.26
C MET A 208 7.88 16.96 24.97
N ALA A 209 8.61 16.89 23.85
CA ALA A 209 9.50 17.96 23.42
C ALA A 209 8.71 19.23 23.05
N GLU A 210 7.63 19.10 22.25
CA GLU A 210 6.74 20.20 21.90
C GLU A 210 6.11 20.84 23.15
N LEU A 211 5.64 20.02 24.10
CA LEU A 211 5.08 20.48 25.36
C LEU A 211 6.12 21.28 26.16
N ARG A 212 7.35 20.77 26.31
CA ARG A 212 8.43 21.48 27.02
C ARG A 212 8.73 22.84 26.40
N THR A 213 8.78 22.92 25.07
CA THR A 213 8.98 24.18 24.35
C THR A 213 7.85 25.16 24.61
N SER A 214 6.59 24.72 24.45
CA SER A 214 5.41 25.54 24.70
C SER A 214 5.34 26.03 26.16
N VAL A 215 5.72 25.18 27.12
CA VAL A 215 5.81 25.54 28.54
C VAL A 215 6.86 26.61 28.76
N ALA A 216 8.07 26.46 28.21
CA ALA A 216 9.13 27.45 28.35
C ALA A 216 8.74 28.81 27.75
N GLU A 217 8.08 28.81 26.59
CA GLU A 217 7.54 30.01 25.94
C GLU A 217 6.44 30.66 26.77
N GLY A 218 5.53 29.88 27.36
CA GLY A 218 4.48 30.38 28.25
C GLY A 218 5.03 31.01 29.53
N ILE A 219 6.09 30.44 30.11
CA ILE A 219 6.82 31.02 31.25
C ILE A 219 7.46 32.34 30.84
N ALA A 220 8.16 32.38 29.71
CA ALA A 220 8.85 33.57 29.22
C ALA A 220 7.89 34.74 28.93
N ASN A 221 6.66 34.43 28.52
CA ASN A 221 5.63 35.43 28.20
C ASN A 221 4.71 35.75 29.40
N GLU A 222 4.93 35.16 30.58
CA GLU A 222 4.05 35.28 31.77
C GLU A 222 2.57 34.89 31.51
N THR A 223 2.31 34.10 30.47
CA THR A 223 0.96 33.71 30.04
C THR A 223 0.52 32.34 30.53
N MET A 224 1.35 31.68 31.35
CA MET A 224 1.15 30.28 31.70
C MET A 224 0.09 30.06 32.79
N TYR A 225 -1.08 29.52 32.42
CA TYR A 225 -2.24 29.28 33.30
C TYR A 225 -2.83 27.86 33.19
N TRP A 226 -2.06 26.76 33.21
CA TRP A 226 -2.69 25.42 33.20
C TRP A 226 -1.99 24.37 34.06
N GLN A 227 -2.81 23.51 34.69
CA GLN A 227 -2.43 22.28 35.40
C GLN A 227 -2.88 21.09 34.55
N LEU A 228 -1.95 20.38 33.91
CA LEU A 228 -2.26 19.19 33.11
C LEU A 228 -1.94 17.93 33.91
N VAL A 229 -3.00 17.20 34.28
CA VAL A 229 -2.91 15.86 34.85
C VAL A 229 -2.78 14.88 33.68
N LEU A 230 -1.61 14.24 33.58
CA LEU A 230 -1.45 13.05 32.75
C LEU A 230 -2.08 11.87 33.51
N ASP A 231 -3.37 11.63 33.28
CA ASP A 231 -3.96 10.36 33.66
C ASP A 231 -3.49 9.28 32.67
N ASN A 232 -2.41 8.59 33.03
CA ASN A 232 -1.96 7.39 32.35
C ASN A 232 -2.39 6.16 33.15
N CYS A 233 -3.68 6.04 33.47
CA CYS A 233 -4.27 4.77 33.86
C CYS A 233 -4.57 3.93 32.61
N GLN A 234 -3.57 3.20 32.10
CA GLN A 234 -3.79 2.12 31.13
C GLN A 234 -3.30 0.77 31.63
#